data_AF-A0A0B1T251-F1
#
_entry.id   AF-A0A0B1T251-F1
#
_cell.length_a   1.000
_cell.length_b   1.000
_cell.length_c   1.000
_cell.angle_alpha   90.00
_cell.angle_beta   90.00
_cell.angle_gamma   90.00
#
_symmetry.space_group_name_H-M   'P 1'
#
loop_
_entity.id
_entity.type
_entity.pdbx_description
1 polymer ?
#
loop_
_entity_poly.entity_id
_entity_poly.type
_entity_poly.pdbx_seq_one_letter_code
_entity_poly.pdbx_strand_id
1 'polypeptide(L)'
;MPYIRPMHQCCAGCMPLQISGTELKWADDELVKKRLAEKGYSNDEALKDITRSDRTTHVYEGGFKIWECCYDLCQLLDAESSFIRGKRVLELGCGAGLPGILCALRGAAHVTFHDFNECVVQCYTEENLKLNGIEESRYRLVSGPWNDFRSTFECRWVGV
;
A
#
# COMPACT_ATOMS: atom_id res chain seq x y z
N MET A 1 -18.93 20.80 5.24
CA MET A 1 -17.65 20.07 5.25
C MET A 1 -17.24 19.85 3.81
N PRO A 2 -16.06 20.31 3.36
CA PRO A 2 -15.77 20.27 1.93
C PRO A 2 -15.40 18.84 1.53
N TYR A 3 -16.31 18.23 0.79
CA TYR A 3 -16.07 17.10 -0.09
C TYR A 3 -14.88 17.44 -0.99
N ILE A 4 -13.78 16.71 -0.87
CA ILE A 4 -12.61 16.86 -1.74
C ILE A 4 -13.06 16.53 -3.16
N ARG A 5 -13.16 17.55 -4.02
CA ARG A 5 -13.49 17.35 -5.43
C ARG A 5 -12.26 16.75 -6.14
N PRO A 6 -12.40 15.66 -6.90
CA PRO A 6 -11.36 15.23 -7.82
C PRO A 6 -11.13 16.34 -8.85
N MET A 7 -9.91 16.87 -8.95
CA MET A 7 -9.53 17.72 -10.07
C MET A 7 -9.40 16.87 -11.33
N HIS A 8 -9.91 17.40 -12.44
CA HIS A 8 -10.03 16.77 -13.74
C HIS A 8 -8.68 16.21 -14.25
N GLN A 9 -8.59 14.89 -14.42
CA GLN A 9 -8.39 14.13 -15.67
C GLN A 9 -7.91 12.72 -15.28
N CYS A 10 -8.86 11.81 -15.09
CA CYS A 10 -8.61 10.44 -14.65
C CYS A 10 -7.87 9.66 -15.74
N CYS A 11 -6.61 9.27 -15.52
CA CYS A 11 -6.04 8.15 -16.28
C CYS A 11 -6.87 6.92 -15.92
N ALA A 12 -7.50 6.28 -16.91
CA ALA A 12 -8.42 5.16 -16.69
C ALA A 12 -7.79 4.09 -15.77
N GLY A 13 -8.41 3.82 -14.61
CA GLY A 13 -8.01 2.75 -13.69
C GLY A 13 -7.25 3.17 -12.43
N CYS A 14 -6.95 4.45 -12.20
CA CYS A 14 -6.22 4.88 -11.01
C CYS A 14 -6.65 6.27 -10.48
N MET A 15 -6.47 6.46 -9.18
CA MET A 15 -6.73 7.69 -8.45
C MET A 15 -5.42 8.41 -8.09
N PRO A 16 -5.31 9.74 -8.30
CA PRO A 16 -4.11 10.51 -7.98
C PRO A 16 -4.17 11.14 -6.57
N LEU A 17 -3.01 11.26 -5.93
CA LEU A 17 -2.75 12.05 -4.72
C LEU A 17 -1.50 12.90 -4.93
N GLN A 18 -1.63 14.21 -4.75
CA GLN A 18 -0.52 15.15 -4.88
C GLN A 18 0.16 15.38 -3.53
N ILE A 19 1.47 15.13 -3.44
CA ILE A 19 2.32 15.40 -2.27
C ILE A 19 3.56 16.18 -2.73
N SER A 20 3.63 17.47 -2.39
CA SER A 20 4.78 18.36 -2.66
C SER A 20 5.33 18.27 -4.09
N GLY A 21 4.44 18.26 -5.09
CA GLY A 21 4.80 18.17 -6.51
C GLY A 21 5.12 16.77 -7.02
N THR A 22 4.92 15.74 -6.20
CA THR A 22 4.92 14.33 -6.63
C THR A 22 3.48 13.81 -6.68
N GLU A 23 3.13 13.19 -7.80
CA GLU A 23 1.85 12.49 -7.94
C GLU A 23 2.02 11.02 -7.53
N LEU A 24 1.36 10.65 -6.44
CA LEU A 24 1.15 9.25 -6.07
C LEU A 24 -0.13 8.73 -6.74
N LYS A 25 -0.11 7.48 -7.17
CA LYS A 25 -1.25 6.81 -7.79
C LYS A 25 -1.64 5.56 -7.01
N TRP A 26 -2.93 5.27 -6.93
CA TRP A 26 -3.40 3.95 -6.52
C TRP A 26 -4.51 3.44 -7.43
N ALA A 27 -4.63 2.12 -7.55
CA ALA A 27 -5.64 1.45 -8.34
C ALA A 27 -7.05 1.77 -7.83
N ASP A 28 -7.97 2.05 -8.76
CA ASP A 28 -9.40 2.16 -8.42
C ASP A 28 -10.04 0.77 -8.24
N ASP A 29 -11.29 0.76 -7.77
CA ASP A 29 -12.03 -0.47 -7.49
C ASP A 29 -12.14 -1.39 -8.71
N GLU A 30 -12.25 -0.83 -9.92
CA GLU A 30 -12.39 -1.62 -11.15
C GLU A 30 -11.07 -2.29 -11.53
N LEU A 31 -9.94 -1.58 -11.39
CA LEU A 31 -8.62 -2.16 -11.59
C LEU A 31 -8.32 -3.23 -10.54
N VAL A 32 -8.67 -3.00 -9.27
CA VAL A 32 -8.50 -3.98 -8.19
C VAL A 32 -9.33 -5.24 -8.47
N LYS A 33 -10.62 -5.11 -8.80
CA LYS A 33 -11.49 -6.25 -9.17
C LYS A 33 -10.92 -7.05 -10.33
N LYS A 34 -10.41 -6.36 -11.37
CA LYS A 34 -9.75 -6.99 -12.50
C LYS A 34 -8.54 -7.80 -12.07
N ARG A 35 -7.66 -7.25 -11.23
CA ARG A 35 -6.46 -7.94 -10.72
C ARG A 35 -6.79 -9.13 -9.84
N LEU A 36 -7.82 -9.01 -9.01
CA LEU A 36 -8.32 -10.12 -8.20
C LEU A 36 -8.81 -11.26 -9.09
N ALA A 37 -9.55 -10.96 -10.16
CA ALA A 37 -10.00 -11.97 -11.12
C ALA A 37 -8.85 -12.64 -11.88
N GLU A 38 -7.89 -11.84 -12.38
CA GLU A 38 -6.72 -12.35 -13.11
C GLU A 38 -5.84 -13.25 -12.24
N LYS A 39 -5.70 -12.94 -10.95
CA LYS A 39 -4.89 -13.72 -10.01
C LYS A 39 -5.67 -14.84 -9.29
N GLY A 40 -6.96 -15.01 -9.58
CA GLY A 40 -7.77 -16.11 -9.02
C GLY A 40 -8.30 -15.88 -7.60
N TYR A 41 -8.29 -14.63 -7.10
CA TYR A 41 -8.79 -14.27 -5.77
C TYR A 41 -10.28 -13.92 -5.74
N SER A 42 -11.03 -14.04 -6.84
CA SER A 42 -12.44 -13.60 -6.93
C SER A 42 -13.38 -14.12 -5.83
N ASN A 43 -13.04 -15.24 -5.18
CA ASN A 43 -13.83 -15.87 -4.13
C ASN A 43 -13.15 -15.82 -2.74
N ASP A 44 -12.07 -15.05 -2.60
CA ASP A 44 -11.33 -14.91 -1.36
C ASP A 44 -12.23 -14.33 -0.25
N GLU A 45 -12.10 -14.87 0.97
CA GLU A 45 -12.92 -14.43 2.10
C GLU A 45 -12.70 -12.96 2.45
N ALA A 46 -11.51 -12.42 2.18
CA ALA A 46 -11.19 -11.01 2.34
C ALA A 46 -12.01 -10.09 1.41
N LEU A 47 -12.60 -10.64 0.33
CA LEU A 47 -13.45 -9.87 -0.60
C LEU A 47 -14.92 -9.86 -0.22
N LYS A 48 -15.38 -10.75 0.66
CA LYS A 48 -16.80 -10.94 0.98
C LYS A 48 -17.45 -9.67 1.56
N ASP A 49 -16.65 -8.77 2.14
CA ASP A 49 -17.14 -7.56 2.82
C ASP A 49 -16.63 -6.24 2.23
N ILE A 50 -15.99 -6.23 1.04
CA ILE A 50 -15.64 -4.97 0.32
C ILE A 50 -16.88 -4.05 0.11
N THR A 51 -18.08 -4.64 0.13
CA THR A 51 -19.35 -3.94 -0.13
C THR A 51 -20.18 -3.63 1.11
N ARG A 52 -19.81 -4.07 2.32
CA ARG A 52 -20.59 -3.85 3.57
C ARG A 52 -19.80 -3.05 4.59
N SER A 53 -20.45 -2.05 5.16
CA SER A 53 -19.87 -1.08 6.07
C SER A 53 -19.34 -1.70 7.36
N ASP A 54 -18.09 -1.39 7.66
CA ASP A 54 -17.40 -1.28 8.96
C ASP A 54 -18.19 -1.79 10.18
N ARG A 55 -17.95 -3.07 10.56
CA ARG A 55 -17.85 -3.60 11.95
C ARG A 55 -18.35 -5.03 12.04
N THR A 56 -17.48 -5.98 11.69
CA THR A 56 -17.49 -7.30 12.29
C THR A 56 -16.12 -7.60 12.90
N THR A 57 -16.05 -7.69 14.24
CA THR A 57 -14.85 -8.18 14.92
C THR A 57 -14.55 -9.58 14.41
N HIS A 58 -13.32 -9.81 13.96
CA HIS A 58 -12.75 -11.05 13.37
C HIS A 58 -12.67 -11.15 11.84
N VAL A 59 -13.10 -10.13 11.08
CA VAL A 59 -12.90 -10.05 9.62
C VAL A 59 -12.16 -8.76 9.27
N TYR A 60 -11.09 -8.86 8.46
CA TYR A 60 -10.30 -7.69 8.04
C TYR A 60 -10.92 -7.07 6.78
N GLU A 61 -11.78 -6.07 6.97
CA GLU A 61 -12.69 -5.53 5.92
C GLU A 61 -12.10 -4.32 5.14
N GLY A 62 -10.81 -3.97 5.31
CA GLY A 62 -10.31 -2.63 4.94
C GLY A 62 -9.04 -2.52 4.08
N GLY A 63 -8.47 -3.63 3.60
CA GLY A 63 -7.17 -3.60 2.91
C GLY A 63 -7.14 -2.84 1.57
N PHE A 64 -8.30 -2.69 0.92
CA PHE A 64 -8.45 -2.03 -0.38
C PHE A 64 -8.95 -0.57 -0.27
N LYS A 65 -9.02 -0.03 0.95
CA LYS A 65 -9.44 1.35 1.22
C LYS A 65 -8.24 2.21 1.62
N ILE A 66 -8.21 3.46 1.17
CA ILE A 66 -7.28 4.46 1.70
C ILE A 66 -7.86 5.06 2.98
N TRP A 67 -7.16 4.89 4.09
CA TRP A 67 -7.50 5.52 5.36
C TRP A 67 -6.97 6.94 5.42
N GLU A 68 -7.67 7.85 6.11
CA GLU A 68 -7.27 9.28 6.20
C GLU A 68 -5.84 9.44 6.76
N CYS A 69 -5.46 8.60 7.74
CA CYS A 69 -4.12 8.60 8.32
C CYS A 69 -2.99 8.28 7.32
N CYS A 70 -3.31 7.63 6.20
CA CYS A 70 -2.36 7.38 5.12
C CYS A 70 -1.87 8.70 4.50
N TYR A 71 -2.77 9.66 4.32
CA TYR A 71 -2.45 10.97 3.75
C TYR A 71 -1.60 11.80 4.71
N ASP A 72 -1.95 11.78 5.99
CA ASP A 72 -1.20 12.48 7.04
C ASP A 72 0.22 11.93 7.16
N LEU A 73 0.37 10.60 7.13
CA LEU A 73 1.67 9.95 7.17
C LEU A 73 2.51 10.28 5.92
N CYS A 74 1.91 10.30 4.73
CA CYS A 74 2.60 10.74 3.51
C CYS A 74 3.13 12.16 3.63
N GLN A 75 2.32 13.11 4.13
CA GLN A 75 2.77 14.49 4.33
C GLN A 75 3.93 14.59 5.33
N LEU A 76 3.85 13.85 6.45
CA LEU A 76 4.92 13.81 7.45
C LEU A 76 6.23 13.25 6.88
N LEU A 77 6.16 12.10 6.19
CA LEU A 77 7.33 11.46 5.58
C LEU A 77 7.97 12.32 4.50
N ASP A 78 7.17 13.08 3.76
CA ASP A 78 7.68 14.01 2.75
C ASP A 78 8.48 15.15 3.38
N ALA A 79 7.94 15.76 4.44
CA ALA A 79 8.62 16.79 5.22
C ALA A 79 9.95 16.28 5.82
N GLU A 80 9.99 15.01 6.23
CA GLU A 80 11.14 14.35 6.85
C GLU A 80 11.96 13.48 5.88
N SER A 81 11.86 13.74 4.57
CA SER A 81 12.44 12.88 3.52
C SER A 81 13.95 12.66 3.63
N SER A 82 14.67 13.57 4.29
CA SER A 82 16.10 13.43 4.56
C SER A 82 16.45 12.18 5.40
N PHE A 83 15.56 11.76 6.30
CA PHE A 83 15.73 10.57 7.14
C PHE A 83 15.50 9.26 6.40
N ILE A 84 14.82 9.31 5.25
CA ILE A 84 14.41 8.15 4.45
C ILE A 84 15.51 7.72 3.48
N ARG A 85 16.25 8.68 2.92
CA ARG A 85 17.20 8.43 1.83
C ARG A 85 18.25 7.40 2.23
N GLY A 86 18.40 6.36 1.40
CA GLY A 86 19.34 5.26 1.59
C GLY A 86 18.95 4.24 2.66
N LYS A 87 17.79 4.39 3.33
CA LYS A 87 17.34 3.48 4.38
C LYS A 87 16.58 2.28 3.82
N ARG A 88 16.51 1.22 4.62
CA ARG A 88 15.58 0.10 4.41
C ARG A 88 14.33 0.37 5.24
N VAL A 89 13.17 0.43 4.59
CA VAL A 89 11.89 0.77 5.23
C VAL A 89 11.00 -0.47 5.29
N LEU A 90 10.21 -0.60 6.34
CA LEU A 90 9.18 -1.62 6.48
C LEU A 90 7.85 -0.92 6.72
N GLU A 91 6.85 -1.22 5.89
CA GLU A 91 5.48 -0.76 6.06
C GLU A 91 4.61 -1.92 6.53
N LEU A 92 4.01 -1.78 7.71
CA LEU A 92 3.16 -2.78 8.37
C LEU A 92 1.69 -2.44 8.18
N GLY A 93 0.90 -3.41 7.71
CA GLY A 93 -0.51 -3.18 7.37
C GLY A 93 -0.62 -2.24 6.17
N CYS A 94 0.10 -2.56 5.10
CA CYS A 94 0.36 -1.60 4.03
C CYS A 94 -0.90 -1.23 3.22
N GLY A 95 -1.90 -2.11 3.08
CA GLY A 95 -3.05 -1.83 2.22
C GLY A 95 -2.61 -1.38 0.82
N ALA A 96 -2.90 -0.12 0.47
CA ALA A 96 -2.46 0.48 -0.78
C ALA A 96 -0.94 0.73 -0.89
N GLY A 97 -0.22 0.85 0.23
CA GLY A 97 1.23 1.06 0.29
C GLY A 97 1.71 2.46 -0.08
N LEU A 98 0.85 3.48 -0.06
CA LEU A 98 1.24 4.84 -0.47
C LEU A 98 2.41 5.43 0.35
N PRO A 99 2.46 5.31 1.69
CA PRO A 99 3.59 5.78 2.50
C PRO A 99 4.91 5.09 2.14
N GLY A 100 4.92 3.77 1.93
CA GLY A 100 6.11 3.04 1.52
C GLY A 100 6.52 3.37 0.07
N ILE A 101 5.56 3.55 -0.85
CA ILE A 101 5.83 4.02 -2.21
C ILE A 101 6.48 5.41 -2.18
N LEU A 102 5.94 6.32 -1.37
CA LEU A 102 6.54 7.65 -1.18
C LEU A 102 7.96 7.53 -0.62
N CYS A 103 8.21 6.65 0.35
CA CYS A 103 9.56 6.38 0.84
C CYS A 103 10.51 5.94 -0.29
N ALA A 104 10.04 5.05 -1.18
CA ALA A 104 10.83 4.59 -2.33
C ALA A 104 11.16 5.75 -3.28
N LEU A 105 10.19 6.61 -3.59
CA LEU A 105 10.36 7.81 -4.43
C LEU A 105 11.26 8.87 -3.78
N ARG A 106 11.29 8.94 -2.45
CA ARG A 106 12.20 9.79 -1.66
C ARG A 106 13.56 9.16 -1.40
N GLY A 107 13.86 8.06 -2.09
CA GLY A 107 15.21 7.50 -2.16
C GLY A 107 15.53 6.48 -1.07
N ALA A 108 14.54 5.88 -0.40
CA ALA A 108 14.78 4.67 0.38
C ALA A 108 15.53 3.63 -0.47
N ALA A 109 16.53 2.95 0.09
CA ALA A 109 17.29 1.94 -0.64
C ALA A 109 16.42 0.72 -1.00
N HIS A 110 15.50 0.36 -0.11
CA HIS A 110 14.58 -0.77 -0.30
C HIS A 110 13.38 -0.63 0.65
N VAL A 111 12.18 -1.01 0.20
CA VAL A 111 10.96 -0.97 1.02
C VAL A 111 10.32 -2.36 1.10
N THR A 112 10.02 -2.85 2.30
CA THR A 112 9.24 -4.08 2.46
C THR A 112 7.83 -3.71 2.84
N PHE A 113 6.86 -4.26 2.12
CA PHE A 113 5.44 -4.07 2.37
C PHE A 113 4.87 -5.33 2.98
N HIS A 114 4.12 -5.18 4.05
CA HIS A 114 3.48 -6.27 4.74
C HIS A 114 1.99 -5.99 4.96
N ASP A 115 1.12 -6.91 4.59
CA ASP A 115 -0.29 -6.91 5.02
C ASP A 115 -0.70 -8.30 5.56
N PHE A 116 -1.81 -8.38 6.27
CA PHE A 116 -2.32 -9.67 6.73
C PHE A 116 -2.76 -10.54 5.55
N ASN A 117 -3.41 -9.93 4.55
CA ASN A 117 -4.03 -10.67 3.45
C ASN A 117 -3.11 -10.71 2.23
N GLU A 118 -2.83 -11.91 1.71
CA GLU A 118 -2.02 -12.07 0.50
C GLU A 118 -2.64 -11.36 -0.71
N CYS A 119 -3.96 -11.44 -0.88
CA CYS A 119 -4.67 -10.79 -1.98
C CYS A 119 -4.50 -9.26 -1.97
N VAL A 120 -4.39 -8.62 -0.80
CA VAL A 120 -4.13 -7.17 -0.69
C VAL A 120 -2.74 -6.85 -1.22
N VAL A 121 -1.73 -7.57 -0.74
CA VAL A 121 -0.34 -7.32 -1.15
C VAL A 121 -0.14 -7.60 -2.64
N GLN A 122 -0.73 -8.69 -3.15
CA GLN A 122 -0.55 -9.18 -4.51
C GLN A 122 -1.41 -8.46 -5.56
N CYS A 123 -2.61 -7.99 -5.21
CA CYS A 123 -3.54 -7.37 -6.17
C CYS A 123 -3.67 -5.86 -6.01
N TYR A 124 -3.25 -5.29 -4.88
CA TYR A 124 -3.37 -3.85 -4.63
C TYR A 124 -2.03 -3.18 -4.39
N THR A 125 -1.25 -3.61 -3.38
CA THR A 125 0.05 -3.00 -3.10
C THR A 125 1.00 -3.13 -4.30
N GLU A 126 1.10 -4.33 -4.90
CA GLU A 126 1.93 -4.56 -6.08
C GLU A 126 1.48 -3.72 -7.29
N GLU A 127 0.17 -3.61 -7.52
CA GLU A 127 -0.34 -2.80 -8.63
C GLU A 127 -0.02 -1.32 -8.42
N ASN A 128 -0.13 -0.82 -7.19
CA ASN A 128 0.21 0.56 -6.86
C ASN A 128 1.72 0.81 -7.04
N LEU A 129 2.58 -0.13 -6.67
CA LEU A 129 4.02 -0.04 -6.93
C LEU A 129 4.31 0.11 -8.42
N LYS A 130 3.64 -0.69 -9.26
CA LYS A 130 3.74 -0.62 -10.73
C LYS A 130 3.22 0.70 -11.29
N LEU A 131 2.07 1.18 -10.81
CA LEU A 131 1.49 2.47 -11.21
C LEU A 131 2.41 3.67 -10.91
N ASN A 132 3.26 3.56 -9.90
CA ASN A 132 4.23 4.58 -9.51
C ASN A 132 5.65 4.31 -10.04
N GLY A 133 5.84 3.32 -10.91
CA GLY A 133 7.12 3.03 -11.56
C GLY A 133 8.22 2.57 -10.60
N ILE A 134 7.85 1.88 -9.50
CA ILE A 134 8.84 1.32 -8.57
C ILE A 134 9.32 -0.02 -9.12
N GLU A 135 10.62 -0.12 -9.38
CA GLU A 135 11.27 -1.35 -9.84
C GLU A 135 11.13 -2.50 -8.83
N GLU A 136 10.92 -3.73 -9.30
CA GLU A 136 10.77 -4.93 -8.44
C GLU A 136 11.98 -5.16 -7.52
N SER A 137 13.18 -4.77 -7.96
CA SER A 137 14.40 -4.87 -7.14
C SER A 137 14.42 -3.94 -5.91
N ARG A 138 13.51 -2.95 -5.86
CA ARG A 138 13.44 -1.93 -4.81
C ARG A 138 12.45 -2.28 -3.71
N TYR A 139 11.70 -3.37 -3.84
CA TYR A 139 10.74 -3.75 -2.83
C TYR A 139 10.63 -5.26 -2.59
N ARG A 140 10.05 -5.59 -1.44
CA ARG A 140 9.63 -6.96 -1.11
C ARG A 140 8.18 -6.92 -0.63
N LEU A 141 7.42 -7.93 -1.04
CA LEU A 141 6.04 -8.13 -0.65
C LEU A 141 5.97 -9.31 0.32
N VAL A 142 5.24 -9.13 1.42
CA VAL A 142 5.11 -10.12 2.48
C VAL A 142 3.65 -10.14 2.96
N SER A 143 3.08 -11.32 3.17
CA SER A 143 1.76 -11.47 3.78
C SER A 143 1.80 -12.41 4.99
N GLY A 144 0.79 -12.28 5.86
CA GLY A 144 0.57 -13.20 6.97
C GLY A 144 0.30 -12.50 8.32
N PRO A 145 0.05 -13.30 9.38
CA PRO A 145 -0.15 -12.76 10.71
C PRO A 145 1.15 -12.17 11.28
N TRP A 146 1.03 -11.11 12.07
CA TRP A 146 2.19 -10.51 12.75
C TRP A 146 2.91 -11.46 13.72
N ASN A 147 2.27 -12.53 14.19
CA ASN A 147 2.94 -13.49 15.06
C ASN A 147 4.06 -14.27 14.33
N ASP A 148 3.99 -14.36 13.00
CA ASP A 148 4.97 -15.07 12.17
C ASP A 148 6.10 -14.15 11.68
N PHE A 149 6.12 -12.87 12.12
CA PHE A 149 7.10 -11.88 11.67
C PHE A 149 8.55 -12.33 11.87
N ARG A 150 8.83 -13.04 12.97
CA ARG A 150 10.19 -13.52 13.28
C ARG A 150 10.69 -14.57 12.31
N SER A 151 9.81 -15.42 11.78
CA SER A 151 10.16 -16.38 10.72
C SER A 151 10.25 -15.73 9.34
N THR A 152 9.43 -14.71 9.10
CA THR A 152 9.29 -14.08 7.78
C THR A 152 10.37 -13.04 7.48
N PHE A 153 10.92 -12.45 8.53
CA PHE A 153 12.05 -11.52 8.49
C PHE A 153 13.18 -12.15 9.29
N GLU A 154 14.07 -12.89 8.64
CA GLU A 154 15.36 -13.27 9.22
C GLU A 154 16.21 -12.00 9.46
N CYS A 155 15.83 -11.21 10.46
CA CYS A 155 16.58 -10.07 10.90
C CYS A 155 17.79 -10.57 11.69
N ARG A 156 18.93 -10.73 11.02
CA ARG A 156 20.20 -10.45 11.70
C ARG A 156 20.16 -8.98 12.10
N TRP A 157 19.81 -8.72 13.35
CA TRP A 157 20.05 -7.45 13.99
C TRP A 157 21.55 -7.20 13.89
N VAL A 158 21.96 -6.35 12.95
CA VAL A 158 23.30 -5.77 13.01
C VAL A 158 23.19 -4.72 14.11
N GLY A 159 23.50 -5.15 15.33
CA GLY A 159 23.65 -4.26 16.46
C GLY A 159 24.65 -3.16 16.08
N VAL A 160 24.27 -1.92 16.37
CA VAL A 160 25.19 -0.80 16.47
C VAL A 160 26.23 -1.08 17.55
#